data_AF-A0A1J4ZBU3-F1
#
_entry.id   AF-A0A1J4ZBU3-F1
#
_cell.length_a   1.000
_cell.length_b   1.000
_cell.length_c   1.000
_cell.angle_alpha   90.00
_cell.angle_beta   90.00
_cell.angle_gamma   90.00
#
_symmetry.space_group_name_H-M   'P 1'
#
loop_
_entity.id
_entity.type
_entity.pdbx_description
1 polymer ?
#
loop_
_entity_poly.entity_id
_entity_poly.type
_entity_poly.pdbx_seq_one_letter_code
_entity_poly.pdbx_strand_id
1 'polypeptide(L)' 'MVDWHFWSDGYICDALRYILDPKEVHGEDFPAETFRVLKDKEIRRYGEYRTRRLVLEAWDGMEG' A
#
# COMPACT_ATOMS: atom_id res chain seq x y z
N MET A 1 12.31 25.55 10.33
CA MET A 1 12.56 24.19 10.86
C MET A 1 11.75 23.27 9.96
N VAL A 2 12.42 22.59 9.04
CA VAL A 2 11.75 21.67 8.10
C VAL A 2 11.56 20.37 8.84
N ASP A 3 10.33 19.90 8.94
CA ASP A 3 10.04 18.64 9.62
C ASP A 3 10.40 17.48 8.68
N TRP A 4 11.48 16.79 9.01
CA TRP A 4 11.99 15.66 8.25
C TRP A 4 11.13 14.41 8.41
N HIS A 5 10.33 14.30 9.48
CA HIS A 5 9.44 13.15 9.69
C HIS A 5 8.28 13.16 8.69
N PHE A 6 7.69 14.32 8.39
CA PHE A 6 6.61 14.42 7.41
C PHE A 6 7.06 13.98 6.00
N TRP A 7 8.30 14.31 5.62
CA TRP A 7 8.87 13.89 4.34
C TRP A 7 9.25 12.40 4.28
N SER A 8 9.71 11.82 5.39
CA SER A 8 10.02 10.38 5.44
C SER A 8 8.77 9.51 5.47
N ASP A 9 7.71 9.95 6.17
CA ASP A 9 6.49 9.17 6.35
C ASP A 9 5.76 8.94 5.02
N GLY A 10 5.64 10.01 4.22
CA GLY A 10 5.09 9.91 2.86
C GLY A 10 5.86 8.92 1.98
N TYR A 11 7.19 8.90 2.08
CA TYR A 11 8.04 7.98 1.31
C TYR A 11 7.83 6.52 1.71
N ILE A 12 7.68 6.23 3.00
CA ILE A 12 7.46 4.86 3.48
C ILE A 12 6.05 4.40 3.12
N CYS A 13 5.04 5.26 3.27
CA CYS A 13 3.67 4.97 2.84
C CYS A 13 3.61 4.65 1.33
N ASP A 14 4.29 5.42 0.48
CA ASP A 14 4.34 5.14 -0.97
C ASP A 14 5.13 3.87 -1.29
N ALA A 15 6.21 3.58 -0.57
CA ALA A 15 6.94 2.33 -0.72
C ALA A 15 6.08 1.11 -0.35
N LEU A 16 5.30 1.19 0.74
CA LEU A 16 4.36 0.14 1.12
C LEU A 16 3.26 -0.04 0.08
N ARG A 17 2.66 1.06 -0.42
CA ARG A 17 1.68 1.00 -1.51
C ARG A 17 2.27 0.34 -2.75
N TYR A 18 3.50 0.70 -3.13
CA TYR A 18 4.18 0.09 -4.27
C TYR A 18 4.38 -1.42 -4.09
N ILE A 19 4.84 -1.87 -2.92
CA ILE A 19 5.07 -3.29 -2.63
C ILE A 19 3.74 -4.07 -2.64
N LEU A 20 2.66 -3.48 -2.16
CA LEU A 20 1.35 -4.11 -2.07
C LEU A 20 0.62 -4.14 -3.40
N ASP A 21 0.68 -3.04 -4.15
CA ASP A 21 0.01 -2.83 -5.42
C ASP A 21 0.68 -1.71 -6.24
N PRO A 22 1.65 -2.05 -7.12
CA PRO A 22 2.38 -1.06 -7.92
C PRO A 22 1.47 -0.17 -8.77
N LYS A 23 0.30 -0.69 -9.17
CA LYS A 23 -0.68 0.04 -10.00
C LYS A 23 -1.38 1.16 -9.25
N GLU A 24 -1.42 1.13 -7.92
CA GLU A 24 -1.95 2.27 -7.16
C GLU A 24 -1.02 3.48 -7.17
N VAL A 25 0.28 3.25 -7.38
CA VAL A 25 1.30 4.31 -7.45
C VAL A 25 1.51 4.76 -8.90
N HIS A 26 1.51 3.81 -9.84
CA HIS A 26 1.87 4.07 -11.24
C HIS A 26 0.70 4.01 -12.24
N GLY A 27 -0.51 3.68 -11.80
CA GLY A 27 -1.69 3.50 -12.63
C GLY A 27 -1.87 2.08 -13.17
N GLU A 28 -3.06 1.79 -13.69
CA GLU A 28 -3.44 0.46 -14.17
C GLU A 28 -2.63 -0.03 -15.38
N ASP A 29 -2.06 0.90 -16.17
CA ASP A 29 -1.19 0.59 -17.31
C ASP A 29 0.21 0.10 -16.89
N PHE A 30 0.53 0.11 -15.59
CA PHE A 30 1.81 -0.36 -15.09
C PHE A 30 1.93 -1.88 -15.21
N PRO A 31 3.04 -2.41 -15.78
CA PRO A 31 3.11 -3.82 -16.19
C PRO A 31 3.35 -4.79 -15.03
N ALA A 32 3.72 -4.31 -13.84
CA ALA A 32 4.05 -5.15 -12.71
C ALA A 32 2.88 -5.34 -11.75
N GLU A 33 2.85 -6.51 -11.13
CA GLU A 33 1.90 -6.85 -10.07
C GLU A 33 2.62 -7.63 -8.98
N THR A 34 2.27 -7.34 -7.74
CA THR A 34 2.68 -8.12 -6.57
C THR A 34 1.44 -8.77 -5.96
N PHE A 35 1.63 -9.93 -5.34
CA PHE A 35 0.57 -10.63 -4.60
C PHE A 35 -0.77 -10.84 -5.36
N ARG A 36 -0.80 -10.81 -6.70
CA ARG A 36 -2.05 -10.85 -7.51
C ARG A 36 -3.05 -11.91 -7.03
N VAL A 37 -2.58 -13.14 -6.81
CA VAL A 37 -3.44 -14.25 -6.38
C VAL A 37 -4.08 -14.01 -5.01
N LEU A 38 -3.37 -13.35 -4.08
CA LEU A 38 -3.91 -12.95 -2.78
C LEU A 38 -4.94 -11.84 -2.96
N LYS A 39 -4.59 -10.78 -3.69
CA LYS A 39 -5.50 -9.66 -4.00
C LYS A 39 -6.81 -10.17 -4.62
N ASP A 40 -6.73 -11.03 -5.64
CA ASP A 40 -7.91 -11.61 -6.29
C ASP A 40 -8.78 -12.42 -5.31
N LYS A 41 -8.17 -13.21 -4.43
CA LYS A 41 -8.89 -13.99 -3.42
C LYS A 41 -9.57 -13.10 -2.40
N GLU A 42 -8.91 -12.04 -1.94
CA GLU A 42 -9.48 -11.10 -0.97
C GLU A 42 -10.60 -10.26 -1.58
N ILE A 43 -10.43 -9.76 -2.81
CA ILE A 43 -11.49 -9.05 -3.53
C ILE A 43 -12.72 -9.96 -3.70
N ARG A 44 -12.53 -11.22 -4.10
CA ARG A 44 -13.66 -12.18 -4.22
C ARG A 44 -14.34 -12.49 -2.89
N ARG A 45 -13.58 -12.54 -1.79
CA ARG A 45 -14.09 -12.96 -0.48
C ARG A 45 -14.66 -11.82 0.36
N TYR A 46 -14.06 -10.64 0.27
CA TYR A 46 -14.31 -9.50 1.16
C TYR A 46 -14.74 -8.23 0.40
N GLY A 47 -14.64 -8.21 -0.94
CA GLY A 47 -14.93 -7.02 -1.74
C GLY A 47 -13.82 -5.96 -1.71
N GLU A 48 -12.72 -6.22 -1.00
CA GLU A 48 -11.57 -5.32 -0.86
C GLU A 48 -10.24 -6.09 -0.84
N TYR A 49 -9.15 -5.41 -1.18
CA TYR A 49 -7.81 -5.91 -0.92
C TYR A 49 -7.43 -5.66 0.55
N ARG A 50 -8.00 -6.48 1.44
CA ARG A 50 -7.97 -6.27 2.89
C ARG A 50 -6.54 -6.25 3.47
N THR A 51 -5.62 -7.05 2.93
CA THR A 51 -4.20 -7.03 3.32
C THR A 51 -3.60 -5.65 3.18
N ARG A 52 -3.86 -4.97 2.05
CA ARG A 52 -3.34 -3.62 1.80
C ARG A 52 -3.86 -2.62 2.84
N ARG A 53 -5.16 -2.63 3.12
CA ARG A 53 -5.76 -1.77 4.16
C ARG A 53 -5.13 -2.03 5.53
N LEU A 54 -5.05 -3.29 5.95
CA LEU A 54 -4.52 -3.65 7.28
C LEU A 54 -3.02 -3.34 7.44
N VAL A 55 -2.22 -3.50 6.39
CA VAL A 55 -0.78 -3.16 6.44
C VAL A 55 -0.59 -1.66 6.59
N LEU A 56 -1.34 -0.85 5.84
CA LEU A 56 -1.26 0.60 5.95
C LEU A 56 -1.79 1.11 7.31
N GLU A 57 -2.89 0.52 7.82
CA GLU A 57 -3.40 0.83 9.16
C GLU A 57 -2.40 0.46 10.27
N ALA A 58 -1.73 -0.69 10.15
CA ALA A 58 -0.73 -1.12 11.12
C ALA A 58 0.50 -0.20 11.09
N TRP A 59 0.92 0.28 9.92
CA TRP A 59 2.00 1.25 9.78
C TRP A 59 1.63 2.59 10.42
N ASP A 60 0.46 3.14 10.09
CA ASP A 60 -0.05 4.40 10.67
C ASP A 60 -0.12 4.34 12.20
N GLY A 61 -0.53 3.20 12.76
CA GLY A 61 -0.56 2.97 14.21
C GLY A 61 0.80 2.73 14.88
N MET A 62 1.89 2.59 14.13
CA MET A 62 3.26 2.52 14.67
C MET A 62 3.97 3.88 14.69
N GLU A 63 3.62 4.77 13.76
CA GLU A 63 4.21 6.12 13.64
C GLU A 63 3.45 7.17 14.51
N GLY A 64 2.24 6.85 14.99
CA GLY A 64 1.46 7.68 15.93
C GLY A 64 1.79 7.47 17.41
#